data_AF-A0A9C6WSR3-F1
#
_entry.id   AF-A0A9C6WSR3-F1
#
_cell.length_a   1.000
_cell.length_b   1.000
_cell.length_c   1.000
_cell.angle_alpha   90.00
_cell.angle_beta   90.00
_cell.angle_gamma   90.00
#
_symmetry.space_group_name_H-M   'P 1'
#
loop_
_entity.id
_entity.type
_entity.pdbx_description
1 polymer ?
#
loop_
_entity_poly.entity_id
_entity_poly.type
_entity_poly.pdbx_seq_one_letter_code
_entity_poly.pdbx_strand_id
1 'polypeptide(L)'
;MCEDYEYVYNESTCADCGKGSWPYEDKRSCYELDVQYIPFFSAVAYGPLIIAAAGIAFTLATVGVFVRYNDTPLVRATGRELSYALLMGITLCFANTFILLQKPSLLTCTMQRFSVGMGFCIIYSALLTKTNRISRIFDSASKSARRPRFISPKSQVLITVALILVQTLGTFAWLVVEPPGTRFDYPDRRQVWLKCRIHDESFLLSQLYNILLICVCTVYAFKTRKIPENFNESKFIVFTMYTTCVIWLAFLPIYFTTRHAQEVQVLTLCVSISLSAWVSLGCLFAPKVYIILFHPEKNVRRLTMSTTYRRRSGGRPSSSGVPTATTAIADHNNDHNNKRPGSGHYQACTPVGQPVDLVVSQSPGPTVSTSTNVAEAHEAAALL
;
A
#
# COMPACT_ATOMS: atom_id res chain seq x y z
N MET A 1 -15.41 60.33 20.72
CA MET A 1 -15.70 59.97 19.31
C MET A 1 -15.71 58.45 19.27
N CYS A 2 -16.76 57.81 18.77
CA CYS A 2 -16.91 56.35 18.89
C CYS A 2 -15.95 55.59 17.97
N GLU A 3 -15.44 54.46 18.46
CA GLU A 3 -14.57 53.55 17.71
C GLU A 3 -15.28 52.97 16.48
N ASP A 4 -14.53 52.41 15.53
CA ASP A 4 -15.08 51.96 14.24
C ASP A 4 -16.10 50.82 14.33
N TYR A 5 -16.10 50.06 15.42
CA TYR A 5 -17.03 48.96 15.70
C TYR A 5 -18.16 49.35 16.67
N GLU A 6 -18.26 50.63 17.04
CA GLU A 6 -19.25 51.15 17.98
C GLU A 6 -20.30 52.02 17.29
N TYR A 7 -21.51 52.05 17.87
CA TYR A 7 -22.55 53.01 17.56
C TYR A 7 -22.77 53.99 18.72
N VAL A 8 -23.40 55.13 18.44
CA VAL A 8 -23.79 56.14 19.43
C VAL A 8 -25.04 55.64 20.16
N TYR A 9 -24.90 55.28 21.44
CA TYR A 9 -26.01 54.82 22.27
C TYR A 9 -26.77 56.00 22.92
N ASN A 10 -26.03 57.03 23.38
CA ASN A 10 -26.55 58.33 23.80
C ASN A 10 -25.51 59.42 23.48
N GLU A 11 -25.86 60.69 23.66
CA GLU A 11 -25.02 61.86 23.36
C GLU A 11 -23.60 61.83 23.98
N SER A 12 -23.42 61.10 25.10
CA SER A 12 -22.15 60.96 25.82
C SER A 12 -21.59 59.53 25.87
N THR A 13 -22.27 58.53 25.28
CA THR A 13 -21.88 57.11 25.40
C THR A 13 -21.98 56.36 24.08
N CYS A 14 -20.87 55.73 23.67
CA CYS A 14 -20.80 54.77 22.59
C CYS A 14 -21.06 53.34 23.12
N ALA A 15 -21.44 52.41 22.24
CA ALA A 15 -21.59 50.99 22.57
C ALA A 15 -21.10 50.09 21.42
N ASP A 16 -20.43 48.99 21.77
CA ASP A 16 -19.97 47.96 20.82
C ASP A 16 -21.18 47.25 20.17
N CYS A 17 -21.17 47.11 18.84
CA CYS A 17 -22.22 46.39 18.12
C CYS A 17 -22.26 44.88 18.44
N GLY A 18 -21.20 44.32 19.03
CA GLY A 18 -21.13 42.92 19.42
C GLY A 18 -20.61 42.00 18.30
N LYS A 19 -20.69 40.68 18.53
CA LYS A 19 -20.07 39.68 17.64
C LYS A 19 -20.99 39.33 16.48
N GLY A 20 -20.57 39.71 15.27
CA GLY A 20 -21.32 39.44 14.04
C GLY A 20 -22.23 40.59 13.61
N SER A 21 -22.10 41.76 14.22
CA SER A 21 -22.78 42.99 13.81
C SER A 21 -21.78 44.13 13.66
N TRP A 22 -22.09 45.08 12.79
CA TRP A 22 -21.23 46.22 12.48
C TRP A 22 -22.06 47.51 12.41
N PRO A 23 -21.54 48.68 12.85
CA PRO A 23 -22.31 49.92 12.79
C PRO A 23 -22.54 50.40 11.36
N TYR A 24 -23.70 50.99 11.09
CA TYR A 24 -23.94 51.76 9.86
C TYR A 24 -23.04 53.02 9.82
N GLU A 25 -22.87 53.61 8.63
CA GLU A 25 -22.02 54.82 8.45
C GLU A 25 -22.49 56.03 9.27
N ASP A 26 -23.78 56.11 9.62
CA ASP A 26 -24.33 57.15 10.51
C ASP A 26 -24.03 56.91 12.01
N LYS A 27 -23.43 55.75 12.34
CA LYS A 27 -23.20 55.22 13.69
C LYS A 27 -24.43 55.29 14.62
N ARG A 28 -25.67 55.17 14.10
CA ARG A 28 -26.89 55.19 14.94
C ARG A 28 -27.40 53.79 15.32
N SER A 29 -27.04 52.78 14.55
CA SER A 29 -27.46 51.39 14.79
C SER A 29 -26.46 50.42 14.15
N CYS A 30 -26.69 49.13 14.33
CA CYS A 30 -25.86 48.04 13.81
C CYS A 30 -26.65 47.16 12.84
N TYR A 31 -25.98 46.60 11.84
CA TYR A 31 -26.51 45.54 10.97
C TYR A 31 -25.80 44.22 11.22
N GLU A 32 -26.44 43.09 10.94
CA GLU A 32 -25.81 41.77 10.96
C GLU A 32 -24.89 41.58 9.74
N LEU A 33 -23.69 41.03 9.98
CA LEU A 33 -22.69 40.76 8.94
C LEU A 33 -23.01 39.46 8.19
N ASP A 34 -22.83 39.50 6.86
CA ASP A 34 -23.04 38.33 6.00
C ASP A 34 -22.21 37.12 6.42
N VAL A 35 -22.89 35.98 6.55
CA VAL A 35 -22.30 34.71 6.98
C VAL A 35 -21.49 34.09 5.83
N GLN A 36 -20.18 34.18 5.94
CA GLN A 36 -19.23 33.62 4.98
C GLN A 36 -19.08 32.10 5.14
N TYR A 37 -18.96 31.45 3.98
CA TYR A 37 -18.62 30.05 3.79
C TYR A 37 -18.01 29.90 2.39
N ILE A 38 -17.18 28.89 2.16
CA ILE A 38 -16.57 28.65 0.84
C ILE A 38 -17.69 28.41 -0.19
N PRO A 39 -17.85 29.24 -1.24
CA PRO A 39 -18.88 29.02 -2.24
C PRO A 39 -18.53 27.80 -3.08
N PHE A 40 -19.43 26.82 -3.18
CA PHE A 40 -19.19 25.58 -3.94
C PHE A 40 -18.88 25.84 -5.44
N PHE A 41 -19.39 26.95 -5.99
CA PHE A 41 -19.18 27.39 -7.37
C PHE A 41 -18.08 28.46 -7.52
N SER A 42 -17.19 28.60 -6.53
CA SER A 42 -16.04 29.53 -6.59
C SER A 42 -14.86 28.96 -7.37
N ALA A 43 -14.06 29.85 -7.98
CA ALA A 43 -12.82 29.51 -8.65
C ALA A 43 -11.88 28.64 -7.78
N VAL A 44 -11.85 28.92 -6.47
CA VAL A 44 -10.97 28.25 -5.50
C VAL A 44 -11.50 26.85 -5.14
N ALA A 45 -12.82 26.64 -5.07
CA ALA A 45 -13.42 25.33 -4.85
C ALA A 45 -13.26 24.40 -6.06
N TYR A 46 -13.32 24.90 -7.29
CA TYR A 46 -13.24 24.06 -8.51
C TYR A 46 -11.92 23.27 -8.61
N GLY A 47 -10.79 23.84 -8.19
CA GLY A 47 -9.48 23.17 -8.26
C GLY A 47 -9.47 21.80 -7.56
N PRO A 48 -9.69 21.75 -6.23
CA PRO A 48 -9.80 20.49 -5.50
C PRO A 48 -10.93 19.58 -6.01
N LEU A 49 -12.10 20.14 -6.40
CA LEU A 49 -13.22 19.34 -6.91
C LEU A 49 -12.87 18.60 -8.22
N ILE A 50 -12.17 19.25 -9.16
CA ILE A 50 -11.71 18.64 -10.42
C ILE A 50 -10.66 17.55 -10.14
N ILE A 51 -9.69 17.83 -9.25
CA ILE A 51 -8.66 16.86 -8.84
C ILE A 51 -9.28 15.62 -8.18
N ALA A 52 -10.32 15.80 -7.37
CA ALA A 52 -11.05 14.70 -6.73
C ALA A 52 -11.97 13.95 -7.71
N ALA A 53 -12.67 14.64 -8.60
CA ALA A 53 -13.50 14.03 -9.64
C ALA A 53 -12.69 13.13 -10.56
N ALA A 54 -11.53 13.61 -11.03
CA ALA A 54 -10.57 12.83 -11.80
C ALA A 54 -10.07 11.62 -10.98
N GLY A 55 -9.72 11.82 -9.71
CA GLY A 55 -9.31 10.74 -8.80
C GLY A 55 -10.36 9.63 -8.68
N ILE A 56 -11.63 9.99 -8.51
CA ILE A 56 -12.75 9.03 -8.51
C ILE A 56 -12.85 8.30 -9.85
N ALA A 57 -12.82 9.01 -10.98
CA ALA A 57 -12.92 8.41 -12.31
C ALA A 57 -11.79 7.39 -12.58
N PHE A 58 -10.53 7.73 -12.28
CA PHE A 58 -9.40 6.80 -12.40
C PHE A 58 -9.49 5.62 -11.41
N THR A 59 -10.04 5.82 -10.21
CA THR A 59 -10.26 4.74 -9.24
C THR A 59 -11.36 3.79 -9.72
N LEU A 60 -12.48 4.30 -10.25
CA LEU A 60 -13.56 3.49 -10.82
C LEU A 60 -13.11 2.72 -12.08
N ALA A 61 -12.32 3.34 -12.95
CA ALA A 61 -11.70 2.65 -14.09
C ALA A 61 -10.76 1.52 -13.62
N THR A 62 -9.98 1.76 -12.56
CA THR A 62 -9.11 0.74 -11.93
C THR A 62 -9.93 -0.42 -11.35
N VAL A 63 -11.04 -0.14 -10.65
CA VAL A 63 -11.99 -1.16 -10.17
C VAL A 63 -12.56 -1.96 -11.35
N GLY A 64 -12.99 -1.30 -12.43
CA GLY A 64 -13.50 -1.93 -13.64
C GLY A 64 -12.49 -2.91 -14.28
N VAL A 65 -11.23 -2.50 -14.40
CA VAL A 65 -10.14 -3.39 -14.86
C VAL A 65 -9.94 -4.57 -13.90
N PHE A 66 -9.87 -4.31 -12.59
CA PHE A 66 -9.67 -5.39 -11.60
C PHE A 66 -10.84 -6.39 -11.59
N VAL A 67 -12.08 -5.95 -11.78
CA VAL A 67 -13.25 -6.84 -11.92
C VAL A 67 -13.24 -7.58 -13.27
N ARG A 68 -12.88 -6.92 -14.38
CA ARG A 68 -12.84 -7.55 -15.72
C ARG A 68 -11.73 -8.60 -15.87
N TYR A 69 -10.65 -8.47 -15.08
CA TYR A 69 -9.49 -9.37 -15.09
C TYR A 69 -9.29 -10.10 -13.74
N ASN A 70 -10.37 -10.25 -12.97
CA ASN A 70 -10.40 -10.73 -11.57
C ASN A 70 -9.69 -12.07 -11.33
N ASP A 71 -9.75 -13.00 -12.29
CA ASP A 71 -9.18 -14.34 -12.16
C ASP A 71 -7.75 -14.47 -12.71
N THR A 72 -7.18 -13.38 -13.24
CA THR A 72 -5.79 -13.39 -13.72
C THR A 72 -4.79 -13.57 -12.57
N PRO A 73 -3.66 -14.28 -12.79
CA PRO A 73 -2.65 -14.54 -11.77
C PRO A 73 -2.17 -13.29 -11.02
N LEU A 74 -1.94 -12.16 -11.71
CA LEU A 74 -1.47 -10.92 -11.09
C LEU A 74 -2.47 -10.36 -10.07
N VAL A 75 -3.76 -10.30 -10.43
CA VAL A 75 -4.82 -9.80 -9.54
C VAL A 75 -5.01 -10.72 -8.34
N ARG A 76 -4.98 -12.04 -8.56
CA ARG A 76 -5.09 -13.05 -7.49
C ARG A 76 -3.91 -12.99 -6.50
N ALA A 77 -2.67 -12.96 -6.99
CA ALA A 77 -1.46 -12.92 -6.15
C ALA A 77 -1.39 -11.63 -5.29
N THR A 78 -1.80 -10.50 -5.87
CA THR A 78 -1.86 -9.17 -5.20
C THR A 78 -2.70 -9.19 -3.92
N GLY A 79 -3.71 -10.07 -3.83
CA GLY A 79 -4.69 -10.13 -2.75
C GLY A 79 -5.93 -9.30 -3.09
N ARG A 80 -6.94 -9.96 -3.65
CA ARG A 80 -8.13 -9.31 -4.25
C ARG A 80 -8.91 -8.48 -3.23
N GLU A 81 -9.28 -9.09 -2.10
CA GLU A 81 -10.08 -8.43 -1.04
C GLU A 81 -9.40 -7.17 -0.49
N LEU A 82 -8.08 -7.24 -0.23
CA LEU A 82 -7.30 -6.09 0.24
C LEU A 82 -7.17 -5.01 -0.85
N SER A 83 -7.16 -5.39 -2.12
CA SER A 83 -7.10 -4.44 -3.25
C SER A 83 -8.42 -3.68 -3.40
N TYR A 84 -9.57 -4.35 -3.24
CA TYR A 84 -10.87 -3.70 -3.24
C TYR A 84 -11.08 -2.82 -2.00
N ALA A 85 -10.60 -3.24 -0.82
CA ALA A 85 -10.59 -2.39 0.37
C ALA A 85 -9.74 -1.12 0.15
N LEU A 86 -8.53 -1.24 -0.41
CA LEU A 86 -7.68 -0.09 -0.76
C LEU A 86 -8.38 0.87 -1.72
N LEU A 87 -8.98 0.36 -2.80
CA LEU A 87 -9.69 1.19 -3.79
C LEU A 87 -10.91 1.88 -3.17
N MET A 88 -11.67 1.21 -2.31
CA MET A 88 -12.77 1.79 -1.54
C MET A 88 -12.31 2.95 -0.65
N GLY A 89 -11.20 2.77 0.08
CA GLY A 89 -10.60 3.83 0.89
C GLY A 89 -10.11 5.02 0.06
N ILE A 90 -9.50 4.77 -1.10
CA ILE A 90 -9.07 5.80 -2.07
C ILE A 90 -10.29 6.59 -2.60
N THR A 91 -11.37 5.90 -3.00
CA THR A 91 -12.62 6.57 -3.41
C THR A 91 -13.21 7.42 -2.29
N LEU A 92 -13.21 6.93 -1.03
CA LEU A 92 -13.71 7.70 0.11
C LEU A 92 -12.83 8.93 0.39
N CYS A 93 -11.51 8.81 0.30
CA CYS A 93 -10.59 9.95 0.39
C CYS A 93 -10.87 11.03 -0.67
N PHE A 94 -11.14 10.67 -1.93
CA PHE A 94 -11.56 11.66 -2.92
C PHE A 94 -12.97 12.23 -2.67
N ALA A 95 -13.91 11.40 -2.22
CA ALA A 95 -15.26 11.85 -1.85
C ALA A 95 -15.24 12.88 -0.70
N ASN A 96 -14.28 12.77 0.23
CA ASN A 96 -14.11 13.73 1.32
C ASN A 96 -13.92 15.18 0.84
N THR A 97 -13.26 15.41 -0.31
CA THR A 97 -13.09 16.76 -0.86
C THR A 97 -14.44 17.42 -1.20
N PHE A 98 -15.41 16.64 -1.68
CA PHE A 98 -16.78 17.14 -1.90
C PHE A 98 -17.48 17.43 -0.57
N ILE A 99 -17.36 16.53 0.40
CA ILE A 99 -17.98 16.63 1.74
C ILE A 99 -17.42 17.82 2.55
N LEU A 100 -16.14 18.13 2.38
CA LEU A 100 -15.45 19.27 3.02
C LEU A 100 -15.84 20.62 2.40
N LEU A 101 -16.14 20.66 1.10
CA LEU A 101 -16.52 21.88 0.37
C LEU A 101 -18.05 22.13 0.32
N GLN A 102 -18.87 21.25 0.89
CA GLN A 102 -20.31 21.52 1.09
C GLN A 102 -20.52 22.54 2.21
N LYS A 103 -21.61 23.33 2.11
CA LYS A 103 -22.02 24.26 3.16
C LYS A 103 -22.16 23.51 4.51
N PRO A 104 -21.58 24.03 5.62
CA PRO A 104 -21.69 23.36 6.91
C PRO A 104 -23.14 23.22 7.38
N SER A 105 -23.46 22.01 7.82
CA SER A 105 -24.79 21.58 8.29
C SER A 105 -24.59 20.39 9.24
N LEU A 106 -25.62 20.01 10.00
CA LEU A 106 -25.54 18.84 10.89
C LEU A 106 -25.08 17.58 10.13
N LEU A 107 -25.62 17.33 8.94
CA LEU A 107 -25.26 16.18 8.11
C LEU A 107 -23.83 16.29 7.58
N THR A 108 -23.47 17.40 6.94
CA THR A 108 -22.14 17.56 6.33
C THR A 108 -21.03 17.54 7.39
N CYS A 109 -21.23 18.19 8.55
CA CYS A 109 -20.27 18.14 9.66
C CYS A 109 -20.10 16.74 10.27
N THR A 110 -21.17 15.95 10.36
CA THR A 110 -21.09 14.54 10.78
C THR A 110 -20.28 13.72 9.78
N MET A 111 -20.56 13.90 8.48
CA MET A 111 -19.85 13.20 7.40
C MET A 111 -18.38 13.62 7.27
N GLN A 112 -18.04 14.89 7.51
CA GLN A 112 -16.64 15.35 7.56
C GLN A 112 -15.86 14.64 8.68
N ARG A 113 -16.41 14.59 9.90
CA ARG A 113 -15.74 13.95 11.05
C ARG A 113 -15.60 12.43 10.87
N PHE A 114 -16.59 11.78 10.25
CA PHE A 114 -16.57 10.34 10.00
C PHE A 114 -15.68 9.95 8.82
N SER A 115 -15.95 10.49 7.63
CA SER A 115 -15.41 9.98 6.37
C SER A 115 -13.93 10.32 6.15
N VAL A 116 -13.43 11.42 6.72
CA VAL A 116 -11.98 11.74 6.71
C VAL A 116 -11.20 10.68 7.48
N GLY A 117 -11.60 10.37 8.72
CA GLY A 117 -10.94 9.34 9.53
C GLY A 117 -11.07 7.94 8.93
N MET A 118 -12.23 7.61 8.38
CA MET A 118 -12.50 6.28 7.82
C MET A 118 -11.75 6.01 6.51
N GLY A 119 -11.65 6.99 5.60
CA GLY A 119 -10.96 6.81 4.31
C GLY A 119 -9.50 6.40 4.49
N PHE A 120 -8.75 7.14 5.31
CA PHE A 120 -7.37 6.80 5.65
C PHE A 120 -7.26 5.48 6.42
N CYS A 121 -8.14 5.23 7.39
CA CYS A 121 -8.08 4.00 8.18
C CYS A 121 -8.27 2.76 7.29
N ILE A 122 -9.17 2.81 6.30
CA ILE A 122 -9.37 1.72 5.33
C ILE A 122 -8.08 1.50 4.52
N ILE A 123 -7.46 2.57 4.00
CA ILE A 123 -6.21 2.47 3.23
C ILE A 123 -5.09 1.85 4.06
N TYR A 124 -4.78 2.40 5.24
CA TYR A 124 -3.63 1.96 6.04
C TYR A 124 -3.86 0.63 6.75
N SER A 125 -5.11 0.27 7.10
CA SER A 125 -5.42 -1.07 7.61
C SER A 125 -5.17 -2.16 6.57
N ALA A 126 -5.54 -1.91 5.30
CA ALA A 126 -5.30 -2.83 4.21
C ALA A 126 -3.82 -2.89 3.80
N LEU A 127 -3.11 -1.74 3.74
CA LEU A 127 -1.66 -1.70 3.51
C LEU A 127 -0.87 -2.38 4.64
N LEU A 128 -1.23 -2.14 5.90
CA LEU A 128 -0.59 -2.78 7.06
C LEU A 128 -0.81 -4.30 7.04
N THR A 129 -2.04 -4.75 6.78
CA THR A 129 -2.33 -6.19 6.65
C THR A 129 -1.54 -6.83 5.51
N LYS A 130 -1.41 -6.14 4.36
CA LYS A 130 -0.65 -6.61 3.19
C LYS A 130 0.86 -6.67 3.46
N THR A 131 1.45 -5.62 4.03
CA THR A 131 2.88 -5.57 4.36
C THR A 131 3.25 -6.51 5.52
N ASN A 132 2.37 -6.67 6.51
CA ASN A 132 2.53 -7.66 7.57
C ASN A 132 2.50 -9.10 7.02
N ARG A 133 1.56 -9.42 6.11
CA ARG A 133 1.53 -10.71 5.39
C ARG A 133 2.87 -10.96 4.68
N ILE A 134 3.36 -10.01 3.89
CA ILE A 134 4.64 -10.13 3.16
C ILE A 134 5.79 -10.34 4.15
N SER A 135 5.94 -9.45 5.14
CA SER A 135 7.01 -9.56 6.16
C SER A 135 6.98 -10.90 6.89
N ARG A 136 5.82 -11.49 7.14
CA ARG A 136 5.68 -12.79 7.83
C ARG A 136 5.94 -14.00 6.92
N ILE A 137 5.69 -13.90 5.62
CA ILE A 137 6.08 -14.94 4.65
C ILE A 137 7.61 -15.07 4.64
N PHE A 138 8.32 -13.96 4.46
CA PHE A 138 9.78 -13.98 4.32
C PHE A 138 10.52 -14.18 5.65
N ASP A 139 10.01 -13.68 6.77
CA ASP A 139 10.55 -13.98 8.11
C ASP A 139 10.27 -15.43 8.57
N SER A 140 9.30 -16.12 7.96
CA SER A 140 9.14 -17.57 8.13
C SER A 140 10.11 -18.33 7.23
N ALA A 141 10.18 -17.98 5.94
CA ALA A 141 11.05 -18.65 4.96
C ALA A 141 12.54 -18.61 5.35
N SER A 142 12.99 -17.57 6.07
CA SER A 142 14.37 -17.48 6.59
C SER A 142 14.63 -18.27 7.89
N LYS A 143 13.61 -18.91 8.49
CA LYS A 143 13.68 -19.59 9.79
C LYS A 143 13.15 -21.02 9.79
N SER A 144 12.18 -21.35 8.95
CA SER A 144 11.57 -22.69 8.85
C SER A 144 10.68 -22.81 7.61
N ALA A 145 10.68 -23.98 6.95
CA ALA A 145 9.74 -24.31 5.89
C ALA A 145 8.26 -24.38 6.34
N ARG A 146 7.96 -24.24 7.64
CA ARG A 146 6.60 -24.28 8.18
C ARG A 146 5.78 -23.04 7.75
N ARG A 147 4.71 -23.27 6.98
CA ARG A 147 3.76 -22.20 6.56
C ARG A 147 3.25 -21.39 7.77
N PRO A 148 3.38 -20.05 7.78
CA PRO A 148 2.87 -19.22 8.87
C PRO A 148 1.34 -19.23 8.99
N ARG A 149 0.84 -19.11 10.22
CA ARG A 149 -0.60 -18.89 10.51
C ARG A 149 -1.11 -17.56 9.91
N PHE A 150 -2.42 -17.39 9.77
CA PHE A 150 -3.08 -16.16 9.28
C PHE A 150 -2.76 -15.71 7.84
N ILE A 151 -2.24 -16.59 6.97
CA ILE A 151 -2.01 -16.28 5.55
C ILE A 151 -3.29 -16.30 4.70
N SER A 152 -4.38 -16.91 5.18
CA SER A 152 -5.65 -17.02 4.43
C SER A 152 -6.26 -15.64 4.10
N PRO A 153 -6.86 -15.44 2.91
CA PRO A 153 -7.62 -14.22 2.60
C PRO A 153 -8.70 -13.90 3.63
N LYS A 154 -9.40 -14.91 4.18
CA LYS A 154 -10.41 -14.71 5.23
C LYS A 154 -9.82 -14.07 6.50
N SER A 155 -8.62 -14.49 6.91
CA SER A 155 -7.92 -13.85 8.04
C SER A 155 -7.37 -12.46 7.71
N GLN A 156 -6.99 -12.19 6.45
CA GLN A 156 -6.56 -10.85 6.03
C GLN A 156 -7.73 -9.85 6.04
N VAL A 157 -8.91 -10.26 5.58
CA VAL A 157 -10.13 -9.43 5.69
C VAL A 157 -10.50 -9.20 7.15
N LEU A 158 -10.49 -10.25 7.98
CA LEU A 158 -10.81 -10.12 9.41
C LEU A 158 -9.87 -9.16 10.17
N ILE A 159 -8.56 -9.21 9.88
CA ILE A 159 -7.59 -8.27 10.47
C ILE A 159 -7.85 -6.84 9.99
N THR A 160 -8.06 -6.64 8.68
CA THR A 160 -8.39 -5.32 8.10
C THR A 160 -9.66 -4.73 8.73
N VAL A 161 -10.72 -5.54 8.86
CA VAL A 161 -12.00 -5.13 9.47
C VAL A 161 -11.84 -4.82 10.96
N ALA A 162 -11.05 -5.60 11.71
CA ALA A 162 -10.78 -5.32 13.12
C ALA A 162 -10.03 -3.98 13.31
N LEU A 163 -9.04 -3.68 12.46
CA LEU A 163 -8.32 -2.41 12.48
C LEU A 163 -9.23 -1.21 12.12
N ILE A 164 -10.15 -1.39 11.16
CA ILE A 164 -11.16 -0.38 10.81
C ILE A 164 -12.17 -0.18 11.96
N LEU A 165 -12.57 -1.25 12.64
CA LEU A 165 -13.51 -1.18 13.77
C LEU A 165 -12.98 -0.34 14.93
N VAL A 166 -11.66 -0.35 15.18
CA VAL A 166 -11.03 0.49 16.21
C VAL A 166 -11.21 1.99 15.90
N GLN A 167 -10.90 2.45 14.66
CA GLN A 167 -11.18 3.83 14.26
C GLN A 167 -12.69 4.12 14.30
N THR A 168 -13.51 3.18 13.83
CA THR A 168 -14.98 3.33 13.80
C THR A 168 -15.53 3.64 15.19
N LEU A 169 -15.14 2.83 16.20
CA LEU A 169 -15.55 3.02 17.60
C LEU A 169 -14.99 4.31 18.19
N GLY A 170 -13.73 4.66 17.92
CA GLY A 170 -13.13 5.93 18.35
C GLY A 170 -13.85 7.15 17.77
N THR A 171 -14.20 7.11 16.49
CA THR A 171 -14.98 8.16 15.82
C THR A 171 -16.39 8.27 16.40
N PHE A 172 -17.07 7.15 16.69
CA PHE A 172 -18.39 7.19 17.36
C PHE A 172 -18.31 7.75 18.78
N ALA A 173 -17.28 7.39 19.57
CA ALA A 173 -17.05 7.98 20.89
C ALA A 173 -16.86 9.51 20.79
N TRP A 174 -16.09 9.99 19.80
CA TRP A 174 -15.94 11.42 19.52
C TRP A 174 -17.25 12.12 19.14
N LEU A 175 -18.16 11.46 18.42
CA LEU A 175 -19.48 12.00 18.09
C LEU A 175 -20.45 12.05 19.30
N VAL A 176 -20.17 11.30 20.37
CA VAL A 176 -20.91 11.37 21.64
C VAL A 176 -20.36 12.46 22.55
N VAL A 177 -19.02 12.58 22.65
CA VAL A 177 -18.35 13.61 23.48
C VAL A 177 -18.49 15.01 22.87
N GLU A 178 -18.32 15.13 21.56
CA GLU A 178 -18.49 16.38 20.81
C GLU A 178 -19.61 16.21 19.76
N PRO A 179 -20.89 16.35 20.16
CA PRO A 179 -22.01 16.15 19.26
C PRO A 179 -21.93 17.09 18.04
N PRO A 180 -22.10 16.58 16.82
CA PRO A 180 -21.95 17.36 15.60
C PRO A 180 -22.98 18.49 15.52
N GLY A 181 -22.68 19.48 14.69
CA GLY A 181 -23.48 20.68 14.49
C GLY A 181 -22.66 21.77 13.82
N THR A 182 -23.22 22.97 13.71
CA THR A 182 -22.53 24.17 13.21
C THR A 182 -22.23 25.15 14.34
N ARG A 183 -21.30 26.08 14.09
CA ARG A 183 -21.02 27.24 14.94
C ARG A 183 -20.63 28.43 14.06
N PHE A 184 -20.93 29.63 14.53
CA PHE A 184 -20.33 30.84 14.00
C PHE A 184 -18.97 31.08 14.66
N ASP A 185 -18.07 31.70 13.90
CA ASP A 185 -16.70 32.00 14.30
C ASP A 185 -16.35 33.40 13.79
N TYR A 186 -15.64 34.16 14.62
CA TYR A 186 -15.42 35.59 14.43
C TYR A 186 -13.91 35.85 14.47
N PRO A 187 -13.17 35.54 13.37
CA PRO A 187 -11.71 35.70 13.33
C PRO A 187 -11.28 37.18 13.31
N ASP A 188 -12.19 38.06 12.89
CA ASP A 188 -12.06 39.52 12.90
C ASP A 188 -13.46 40.13 13.15
N ARG A 189 -13.54 41.37 13.65
CA ARG A 189 -14.81 42.05 13.94
C ARG A 189 -15.69 42.26 12.70
N ARG A 190 -15.12 42.26 11.48
CA ARG A 190 -15.83 42.40 10.20
C ARG A 190 -16.17 41.07 9.50
N GLN A 191 -15.93 39.92 10.14
CA GLN A 191 -16.16 38.60 9.51
C GLN A 191 -16.94 37.64 10.39
N VAL A 192 -17.91 36.93 9.78
CA VAL A 192 -18.66 35.84 10.40
C VAL A 192 -18.50 34.59 9.54
N TRP A 193 -17.80 33.59 10.04
CA TRP A 193 -17.61 32.32 9.33
C TRP A 193 -18.51 31.22 9.89
N LEU A 194 -19.28 30.57 9.03
CA LEU A 194 -20.01 29.36 9.38
C LEU A 194 -19.03 28.17 9.35
N LYS A 195 -18.85 27.50 10.50
CA LYS A 195 -18.02 26.31 10.66
C LYS A 195 -18.81 25.13 11.19
N CYS A 196 -18.20 23.95 11.14
CA CYS A 196 -18.61 22.83 11.98
C CYS A 196 -18.22 23.04 13.45
N ARG A 197 -19.04 22.55 14.37
CA ARG A 197 -18.75 22.49 15.80
C ARG A 197 -17.79 21.34 16.11
N ILE A 198 -16.55 21.53 15.66
CA ILE A 198 -15.40 20.65 15.88
C ILE A 198 -14.24 21.57 16.28
N HIS A 199 -13.48 21.20 17.31
CA HIS A 199 -12.25 21.90 17.68
C HIS A 199 -11.06 21.30 16.92
N ASP A 200 -10.16 22.15 16.42
CA ASP A 200 -9.00 21.76 15.61
C ASP A 200 -8.12 20.70 16.31
N GLU A 201 -7.94 20.83 17.62
CA GLU A 201 -7.22 19.85 18.47
C GLU A 201 -7.97 18.52 18.55
N SER A 202 -9.28 18.54 18.80
CA SER A 202 -10.14 17.34 18.83
C SER A 202 -10.25 16.65 17.46
N PHE A 203 -10.17 17.41 16.37
CA PHE A 203 -10.05 16.87 15.02
C PHE A 203 -8.73 16.11 14.87
N LEU A 204 -7.59 16.73 15.16
CA LEU A 204 -6.28 16.09 15.05
C LEU A 204 -6.13 14.88 16.00
N LEU A 205 -6.64 14.99 17.23
CA LEU A 205 -6.64 13.89 18.20
C LEU A 205 -7.51 12.71 17.73
N SER A 206 -8.61 12.96 17.01
CA SER A 206 -9.41 11.89 16.36
C SER A 206 -8.65 11.18 15.21
N GLN A 207 -7.60 11.80 14.68
CA GLN A 207 -6.72 11.23 13.64
C GLN A 207 -5.46 10.54 14.22
N LEU A 208 -5.25 10.55 15.54
CA LEU A 208 -4.04 9.96 16.16
C LEU A 208 -3.87 8.47 15.83
N TYR A 209 -4.97 7.71 15.74
CA TYR A 209 -4.93 6.31 15.32
C TYR A 209 -4.56 6.14 13.84
N ASN A 210 -5.00 7.03 12.94
CA ASN A 210 -4.55 7.05 11.56
C ASN A 210 -3.05 7.35 11.44
N ILE A 211 -2.55 8.31 12.22
CA ILE A 211 -1.11 8.62 12.29
C ILE A 211 -0.33 7.39 12.78
N LEU A 212 -0.82 6.70 13.83
CA LEU A 212 -0.21 5.46 14.32
C LEU A 212 -0.22 4.33 13.26
N LEU A 213 -1.33 4.13 12.56
CA LEU A 213 -1.42 3.17 11.45
C LEU A 213 -0.41 3.49 10.34
N ILE A 214 -0.25 4.77 9.97
CA ILE A 214 0.74 5.22 8.99
C ILE A 214 2.15 4.90 9.49
N CYS A 215 2.51 5.27 10.72
CA CYS A 215 3.83 5.00 11.29
C CYS A 215 4.15 3.49 11.32
N VAL A 216 3.22 2.66 11.79
CA VAL A 216 3.40 1.19 11.85
C VAL A 216 3.50 0.59 10.44
N CYS A 217 2.65 1.02 9.50
CA CYS A 217 2.70 0.57 8.11
C CYS A 217 4.01 0.98 7.41
N THR A 218 4.52 2.18 7.69
CA THR A 218 5.83 2.66 7.22
C THR A 218 6.96 1.80 7.76
N VAL A 219 6.95 1.42 9.05
CA VAL A 219 7.93 0.48 9.63
C VAL A 219 7.86 -0.89 8.94
N TYR A 220 6.68 -1.44 8.68
CA TYR A 220 6.56 -2.72 7.97
C TYR A 220 7.03 -2.62 6.50
N ALA A 221 6.72 -1.54 5.78
CA ALA A 221 7.24 -1.30 4.44
C ALA A 221 8.79 -1.20 4.41
N PHE A 222 9.39 -0.47 5.36
CA PHE A 222 10.86 -0.42 5.50
C PHE A 222 11.49 -1.78 5.87
N LYS A 223 10.73 -2.71 6.47
CA LYS A 223 11.17 -4.10 6.66
C LYS A 223 11.03 -4.93 5.39
N THR A 224 9.97 -4.75 4.59
CA THR A 224 9.83 -5.48 3.31
C THR A 224 10.80 -5.03 2.23
N ARG A 225 11.40 -3.83 2.30
CA ARG A 225 12.42 -3.37 1.33
C ARG A 225 13.65 -4.28 1.18
N LYS A 226 13.96 -5.11 2.18
CA LYS A 226 15.11 -6.05 2.16
C LYS A 226 14.79 -7.35 1.40
N ILE A 227 13.54 -7.55 0.99
CA ILE A 227 13.07 -8.78 0.37
C ILE A 227 13.38 -8.71 -1.15
N PRO A 228 14.06 -9.72 -1.72
CA PRO A 228 14.25 -9.84 -3.17
C PRO A 228 12.97 -10.34 -3.86
N GLU A 229 11.87 -9.60 -3.73
CA GLU A 229 10.63 -9.88 -4.45
C GLU A 229 10.83 -9.60 -5.95
N ASN A 230 10.48 -10.58 -6.79
CA ASN A 230 10.82 -10.61 -8.22
C ASN A 230 10.18 -9.51 -9.09
N PHE A 231 9.37 -8.61 -8.51
CA PHE A 231 8.80 -7.44 -9.18
C PHE A 231 8.78 -6.23 -8.23
N ASN A 232 8.79 -5.01 -8.79
CA ASN A 232 8.99 -3.75 -8.06
C ASN A 232 7.89 -3.35 -7.04
N GLU A 233 6.91 -4.21 -6.73
CA GLU A 233 5.77 -3.90 -5.87
C GLU A 233 6.17 -3.42 -4.46
N SER A 234 7.10 -4.12 -3.78
CA SER A 234 7.59 -3.68 -2.47
C SER A 234 8.31 -2.32 -2.50
N LYS A 235 8.87 -1.90 -3.65
CA LYS A 235 9.44 -0.54 -3.81
C LYS A 235 8.34 0.51 -3.90
N PHE A 236 7.28 0.24 -4.68
CA PHE A 236 6.13 1.15 -4.79
C PHE A 236 5.42 1.34 -3.44
N ILE A 237 5.27 0.27 -2.65
CA ILE A 237 4.68 0.36 -1.30
C ILE A 237 5.53 1.26 -0.38
N VAL A 238 6.85 1.10 -0.38
CA VAL A 238 7.77 1.97 0.40
C VAL A 238 7.65 3.43 -0.06
N PHE A 239 7.60 3.68 -1.37
CA PHE A 239 7.47 5.03 -1.91
C PHE A 239 6.11 5.67 -1.56
N THR A 240 5.00 4.92 -1.63
CA THR A 240 3.68 5.38 -1.16
C THR A 240 3.76 5.80 0.30
N MET A 241 4.24 4.92 1.19
CA MET A 241 4.29 5.21 2.63
C MET A 241 5.20 6.39 2.95
N TYR A 242 6.40 6.46 2.36
CA TYR A 242 7.31 7.60 2.53
C TYR A 242 6.66 8.92 2.09
N THR A 243 6.09 8.96 0.89
CA THR A 243 5.48 10.17 0.34
C THR A 243 4.28 10.60 1.17
N THR A 244 3.44 9.68 1.66
CA THR A 244 2.34 10.05 2.56
C THR A 244 2.85 10.56 3.91
N CYS A 245 3.91 9.99 4.50
CA CYS A 245 4.51 10.55 5.71
C CYS A 245 4.95 12.01 5.50
N VAL A 246 5.57 12.34 4.36
CA VAL A 246 5.96 13.73 4.03
C VAL A 246 4.72 14.63 3.91
N ILE A 247 3.65 14.18 3.25
CA ILE A 247 2.39 14.95 3.11
C ILE A 247 1.77 15.26 4.49
N TRP A 248 1.71 14.29 5.40
CA TRP A 248 1.17 14.50 6.74
C TRP A 248 2.05 15.40 7.62
N LEU A 249 3.38 15.24 7.55
CA LEU A 249 4.32 16.10 8.28
C LEU A 249 4.29 17.55 7.79
N ALA A 250 3.99 17.78 6.51
CA ALA A 250 3.75 19.13 5.98
C ALA A 250 2.34 19.66 6.32
N PHE A 251 1.31 18.81 6.29
CA PHE A 251 -0.07 19.18 6.62
C PHE A 251 -0.21 19.74 8.05
N LEU A 252 0.35 19.06 9.05
CA LEU A 252 0.19 19.40 10.47
C LEU A 252 0.54 20.87 10.82
N PRO A 253 1.74 21.39 10.50
CA PRO A 253 2.07 22.79 10.79
C PRO A 253 1.26 23.79 9.96
N ILE A 254 0.91 23.46 8.70
CA ILE A 254 0.09 24.35 7.87
C ILE A 254 -1.33 24.45 8.44
N TYR A 255 -1.93 23.33 8.87
CA TYR A 255 -3.28 23.29 9.45
C TYR A 255 -3.41 24.12 10.72
N PHE A 256 -2.40 24.12 11.60
CA PHE A 256 -2.36 25.00 12.77
C PHE A 256 -2.12 26.46 12.39
N THR A 257 -1.19 26.74 11.46
CA THR A 257 -0.86 28.10 11.01
C THR A 257 -2.05 28.78 10.32
N THR A 258 -2.86 28.01 9.59
CA THR A 258 -4.02 28.49 8.81
C THR A 258 -5.33 28.54 9.60
N ARG A 259 -5.34 28.25 10.92
CA ARG A 259 -6.57 28.27 11.76
C ARG A 259 -7.37 29.58 11.68
N HIS A 260 -6.72 30.71 11.43
CA HIS A 260 -7.36 32.02 11.26
C HIS A 260 -7.82 32.29 9.82
N ALA A 261 -7.28 31.56 8.82
CA ALA A 261 -7.55 31.69 7.39
C ALA A 261 -8.32 30.45 6.89
N GLN A 262 -9.61 30.41 7.20
CA GLN A 262 -10.45 29.21 7.12
C GLN A 262 -10.56 28.57 5.74
N GLU A 263 -10.67 29.40 4.70
CA GLU A 263 -10.60 28.96 3.31
C GLU A 263 -9.31 28.15 3.06
N VAL A 264 -8.15 28.70 3.44
CA VAL A 264 -6.84 28.07 3.28
C VAL A 264 -6.72 26.78 4.11
N GLN A 265 -7.27 26.76 5.34
CA GLN A 265 -7.26 25.58 6.20
C GLN A 265 -8.02 24.40 5.58
N VAL A 266 -9.23 24.64 5.06
CA VAL A 266 -10.06 23.60 4.41
C VAL A 266 -9.44 23.16 3.08
N LEU A 267 -8.93 24.08 2.27
CA LEU A 267 -8.28 23.76 1.00
C LEU A 267 -7.01 22.93 1.21
N THR A 268 -6.20 23.26 2.22
CA THR A 268 -5.02 22.47 2.60
C THR A 268 -5.42 21.04 2.94
N LEU A 269 -6.47 20.86 3.75
CA LEU A 269 -6.99 19.52 4.10
C LEU A 269 -7.46 18.76 2.85
N CYS A 270 -8.26 19.38 1.98
CA CYS A 270 -8.72 18.78 0.70
C CYS A 270 -7.54 18.35 -0.19
N VAL A 271 -6.51 19.19 -0.31
CA VAL A 271 -5.31 18.90 -1.12
C VAL A 271 -4.48 17.78 -0.50
N SER A 272 -4.23 17.80 0.81
CA SER A 272 -3.47 16.75 1.50
C SER A 272 -4.15 15.38 1.45
N ILE A 273 -5.49 15.33 1.57
CA ILE A 273 -6.27 14.10 1.37
C ILE A 273 -6.17 13.62 -0.08
N SER A 274 -6.47 14.50 -1.04
CA SER A 274 -6.49 14.14 -2.47
C SER A 274 -5.11 13.70 -2.97
N LEU A 275 -4.03 14.36 -2.53
CA LEU A 275 -2.66 14.00 -2.89
C LEU A 275 -2.26 12.64 -2.31
N SER A 276 -2.65 12.34 -1.06
CA SER A 276 -2.41 11.03 -0.44
C SER A 276 -3.16 9.90 -1.17
N ALA A 277 -4.38 10.17 -1.64
CA ALA A 277 -5.16 9.25 -2.46
C ALA A 277 -4.55 9.05 -3.86
N TRP A 278 -4.10 10.13 -4.52
CA TRP A 278 -3.41 10.07 -5.81
C TRP A 278 -2.08 9.30 -5.74
N VAL A 279 -1.28 9.51 -4.69
CA VAL A 279 -0.04 8.74 -4.44
C VAL A 279 -0.35 7.26 -4.21
N SER A 280 -1.42 6.94 -3.48
CA SER A 280 -1.85 5.55 -3.26
C SER A 280 -2.31 4.88 -4.56
N LEU A 281 -3.13 5.57 -5.36
CA LEU A 281 -3.63 5.07 -6.65
C LEU A 281 -2.50 4.91 -7.68
N GLY A 282 -1.72 5.96 -7.89
CA GLY A 282 -0.66 6.03 -8.88
C GLY A 282 0.47 5.03 -8.63
N CYS A 283 0.91 4.86 -7.37
CA CYS A 283 2.03 3.96 -7.08
C CYS A 283 1.61 2.50 -6.92
N LEU A 284 0.47 2.21 -6.29
CA LEU A 284 0.06 0.83 -5.99
C LEU A 284 -0.70 0.15 -7.12
N PHE A 285 -1.46 0.92 -7.91
CA PHE A 285 -2.38 0.38 -8.91
C PHE A 285 -1.98 0.67 -10.36
N ALA A 286 -1.47 1.87 -10.69
CA ALA A 286 -1.12 2.17 -12.08
C ALA A 286 -0.10 1.18 -12.70
N PRO A 287 0.96 0.72 -12.00
CA PRO A 287 1.84 -0.32 -12.53
C PRO A 287 1.13 -1.66 -12.80
N LYS A 288 0.09 -1.99 -12.02
CA LYS A 288 -0.70 -3.22 -12.19
C LYS A 288 -1.66 -3.09 -13.37
N VAL A 289 -2.40 -1.98 -13.45
CA VAL A 289 -3.29 -1.67 -14.59
C VAL A 289 -2.51 -1.62 -15.90
N TYR A 290 -1.32 -0.99 -15.89
CA TYR A 290 -0.42 -0.96 -17.05
C TYR A 290 -0.01 -2.37 -17.51
N ILE A 291 0.37 -3.26 -16.58
CA ILE A 291 0.70 -4.65 -16.93
C ILE A 291 -0.54 -5.41 -17.45
N ILE A 292 -1.70 -5.25 -16.83
CA ILE A 292 -2.94 -5.95 -17.25
C ILE A 292 -3.36 -5.57 -18.67
N LEU A 293 -3.24 -4.29 -19.04
CA LEU A 293 -3.73 -3.77 -20.32
C LEU A 293 -2.69 -3.82 -21.45
N PHE A 294 -1.43 -3.43 -21.17
CA PHE A 294 -0.39 -3.28 -22.20
C PHE A 294 0.64 -4.42 -22.22
N HIS A 295 0.71 -5.24 -21.17
CA HIS A 295 1.65 -6.35 -21.08
C HIS A 295 1.03 -7.67 -20.57
N PRO A 296 -0.02 -8.20 -21.23
CA PRO A 296 -0.67 -9.45 -20.83
C PRO A 296 0.29 -10.65 -20.83
N GLU A 297 1.38 -10.63 -21.59
CA GLU A 297 2.44 -11.65 -21.58
C GLU A 297 3.18 -11.75 -20.23
N LYS A 298 3.10 -10.71 -19.39
CA LYS A 298 3.64 -10.69 -18.01
C LYS A 298 2.59 -11.11 -16.97
N ASN A 299 1.34 -11.38 -17.38
CA ASN A 299 0.23 -11.77 -16.50
C ASN A 299 0.02 -13.31 -16.45
N VAL A 300 0.72 -14.10 -17.26
CA VAL A 300 0.78 -15.56 -17.09
C VAL A 300 1.64 -15.95 -15.88
N ARG A 301 1.27 -17.05 -15.21
CA ARG A 301 2.13 -17.65 -14.17
C ARG A 301 3.46 -18.04 -14.81
N ARG A 302 4.56 -17.39 -14.41
CA ARG A 302 5.92 -17.94 -14.60
C ARG A 302 6.07 -19.18 -13.74
N LEU A 303 5.61 -20.30 -14.26
CA LEU A 303 6.10 -21.62 -13.90
C LEU A 303 7.58 -21.66 -14.29
N THR A 304 8.47 -21.28 -13.36
CA THR A 304 9.90 -21.56 -13.47
C THR A 304 10.13 -23.05 -13.23
N MET A 305 9.59 -23.87 -14.14
CA MET A 305 10.03 -25.26 -14.31
C MET A 305 11.43 -25.23 -14.94
N SER A 306 12.44 -24.94 -14.11
CA SER A 306 13.81 -25.42 -14.34
C SER A 306 13.87 -26.93 -14.11
N THR A 307 12.93 -27.67 -14.70
CA THR A 307 12.85 -29.12 -14.68
C THR A 307 13.89 -29.66 -15.65
N THR A 308 15.17 -29.48 -15.30
CA THR A 308 16.30 -30.16 -15.94
C THR A 308 16.28 -31.64 -15.51
N TYR A 309 15.19 -32.33 -15.85
CA TYR A 309 15.11 -33.78 -15.78
C TYR A 309 16.05 -34.31 -16.87
N ARG A 310 17.32 -34.50 -16.48
CA ARG A 310 18.42 -34.93 -17.34
C ARG A 310 18.18 -36.39 -17.73
N ARG A 311 17.26 -36.61 -18.67
CA ARG A 311 16.72 -37.91 -19.10
C ARG A 311 17.78 -38.75 -19.83
N ARG A 312 18.79 -39.21 -19.09
CA ARG A 312 19.85 -40.10 -19.58
C ARG A 312 19.30 -41.52 -19.75
N SER A 313 18.47 -41.70 -20.76
CA SER A 313 17.97 -43.01 -21.24
C SER A 313 17.60 -42.89 -22.71
N GLY A 314 18.62 -42.80 -23.56
CA GLY A 314 18.53 -43.04 -25.00
C GLY A 314 19.19 -44.38 -25.30
N GLY A 315 18.39 -45.39 -25.64
CA GLY A 315 18.83 -46.77 -25.83
C GLY A 315 17.63 -47.67 -26.13
N ARG A 316 17.45 -47.98 -27.41
CA ARG A 316 16.37 -48.79 -28.00
C ARG A 316 17.01 -49.63 -29.12
N PRO A 317 16.40 -50.73 -29.60
CA PRO A 317 15.37 -51.60 -29.01
C PRO A 317 15.77 -53.11 -29.10
N SER A 318 14.80 -54.02 -28.93
CA SER A 318 14.86 -55.47 -29.29
C SER A 318 15.72 -56.37 -28.38
N SER A 319 15.38 -57.65 -28.13
CA SER A 319 14.13 -58.41 -28.39
C SER A 319 14.06 -59.66 -27.50
N SER A 320 12.84 -60.11 -27.18
CA SER A 320 12.41 -61.51 -26.89
C SER A 320 13.29 -62.44 -26.04
N GLY A 321 12.78 -62.92 -24.88
CA GLY A 321 13.41 -64.09 -24.21
C GLY A 321 12.98 -64.40 -22.77
N VAL A 322 11.80 -65.01 -22.57
CA VAL A 322 11.37 -65.76 -21.36
C VAL A 322 10.41 -66.85 -21.88
N PRO A 323 10.41 -68.12 -21.39
CA PRO A 323 11.02 -68.66 -20.17
C PRO A 323 12.12 -69.72 -20.41
N THR A 324 12.72 -70.19 -19.32
CA THR A 324 13.30 -71.54 -19.26
C THR A 324 13.08 -72.13 -17.86
N ALA A 325 12.57 -73.36 -17.80
CA ALA A 325 12.53 -74.14 -16.57
C ALA A 325 12.65 -75.64 -16.89
N THR A 326 13.48 -76.34 -16.11
CA THR A 326 13.59 -77.82 -15.99
C THR A 326 14.26 -78.60 -17.12
N THR A 327 15.23 -79.44 -16.72
CA THR A 327 15.74 -80.68 -17.39
C THR A 327 16.44 -80.56 -18.77
N ALA A 328 17.48 -81.33 -19.10
CA ALA A 328 18.22 -82.38 -18.37
C ALA A 328 19.68 -82.56 -18.86
N ILE A 329 20.52 -83.18 -18.01
CA ILE A 329 21.64 -84.11 -18.29
C ILE A 329 22.47 -83.91 -19.58
N ALA A 330 23.77 -83.58 -19.45
CA ALA A 330 24.90 -84.31 -20.05
C ALA A 330 26.29 -83.76 -19.61
N ASP A 331 27.28 -84.65 -19.63
CA ASP A 331 28.62 -84.62 -19.04
C ASP A 331 29.70 -83.63 -19.55
N HIS A 332 30.81 -83.64 -18.78
CA HIS A 332 32.22 -83.65 -19.21
C HIS A 332 33.07 -82.34 -19.26
N ASN A 333 33.87 -82.17 -18.19
CA ASN A 333 35.33 -82.01 -18.14
C ASN A 333 36.10 -81.07 -19.11
N ASN A 334 37.01 -80.30 -18.47
CA ASN A 334 38.35 -79.89 -18.92
C ASN A 334 38.46 -79.03 -20.20
N ASP A 335 39.41 -78.11 -20.39
CA ASP A 335 40.52 -77.47 -19.65
C ASP A 335 41.29 -76.69 -20.77
N HIS A 336 42.36 -75.98 -20.43
CA HIS A 336 43.50 -75.68 -21.30
C HIS A 336 43.41 -74.52 -22.32
N ASN A 337 44.04 -73.42 -21.86
CA ASN A 337 45.25 -72.84 -22.48
C ASN A 337 45.15 -71.92 -23.74
N ASN A 338 45.42 -70.63 -23.46
CA ASN A 338 46.60 -69.89 -23.98
C ASN A 338 46.77 -69.64 -25.50
N LYS A 339 46.71 -68.35 -25.91
CA LYS A 339 47.77 -67.70 -26.72
C LYS A 339 47.70 -66.16 -26.81
N ARG A 340 48.87 -65.53 -26.68
CA ARG A 340 49.28 -64.21 -27.26
C ARG A 340 49.82 -64.45 -28.71
N PRO A 341 50.44 -63.50 -29.49
CA PRO A 341 50.82 -62.09 -29.23
C PRO A 341 50.67 -61.05 -30.38
N GLY A 342 51.05 -59.79 -30.10
CA GLY A 342 51.61 -58.81 -31.08
C GLY A 342 50.65 -57.74 -31.63
N SER A 343 51.12 -56.65 -32.27
CA SER A 343 52.43 -55.96 -32.26
C SER A 343 52.33 -54.59 -33.00
N GLY A 344 53.31 -53.67 -32.86
CA GLY A 344 53.35 -52.36 -33.56
C GLY A 344 52.63 -51.21 -32.80
N HIS A 345 53.20 -50.05 -32.39
CA HIS A 345 54.49 -49.33 -32.50
C HIS A 345 54.45 -48.04 -33.38
N TYR A 346 55.36 -47.09 -33.09
CA TYR A 346 55.48 -45.67 -33.55
C TYR A 346 54.48 -44.66 -32.89
N GLN A 347 54.80 -43.47 -32.31
CA GLN A 347 55.93 -42.48 -32.31
C GLN A 347 55.55 -41.19 -33.10
N ALA A 348 55.74 -39.92 -32.67
CA ALA A 348 56.00 -39.28 -31.34
C ALA A 348 55.81 -37.72 -31.45
N CYS A 349 56.42 -36.95 -30.53
CA CYS A 349 56.72 -35.48 -30.54
C CYS A 349 55.89 -34.52 -29.65
N THR A 350 56.49 -34.18 -28.49
CA THR A 350 56.44 -32.92 -27.70
C THR A 350 57.36 -31.85 -28.37
N PRO A 351 57.67 -30.63 -27.83
CA PRO A 351 57.42 -29.97 -26.52
C PRO A 351 56.66 -28.60 -26.68
N VAL A 352 56.69 -27.53 -25.84
CA VAL A 352 57.52 -27.02 -24.72
C VAL A 352 56.65 -26.13 -23.79
N GLY A 353 57.03 -25.95 -22.51
CA GLY A 353 56.70 -24.71 -21.75
C GLY A 353 56.28 -24.86 -20.28
N GLN A 354 57.22 -24.74 -19.34
CA GLN A 354 57.00 -24.57 -17.90
C GLN A 354 57.88 -23.38 -17.42
N PRO A 355 57.49 -22.60 -16.39
CA PRO A 355 57.81 -22.91 -14.97
C PRO A 355 56.55 -22.92 -14.05
N VAL A 356 56.47 -23.73 -12.97
CA VAL A 356 57.01 -23.51 -11.59
C VAL A 356 56.28 -22.33 -10.91
N ASP A 357 55.55 -22.49 -9.79
CA ASP A 357 56.14 -22.85 -8.48
C ASP A 357 55.27 -23.68 -7.47
N LEU A 358 55.88 -23.93 -6.30
CA LEU A 358 55.65 -24.89 -5.21
C LEU A 358 54.28 -24.98 -4.49
N VAL A 359 54.13 -26.10 -3.76
CA VAL A 359 52.99 -26.49 -2.92
C VAL A 359 53.24 -26.19 -1.43
N VAL A 360 52.21 -25.71 -0.72
CA VAL A 360 52.04 -25.89 0.74
C VAL A 360 50.60 -26.33 1.01
N SER A 361 50.40 -27.23 1.97
CA SER A 361 49.11 -27.90 2.25
C SER A 361 48.42 -27.36 3.52
N GLN A 362 47.08 -27.32 3.52
CA GLN A 362 46.25 -27.18 4.73
C GLN A 362 44.92 -27.96 4.60
N SER A 363 44.30 -28.26 5.74
CA SER A 363 43.23 -29.26 5.92
C SER A 363 41.82 -28.83 5.47
N PRO A 364 40.88 -29.79 5.29
CA PRO A 364 39.55 -29.52 4.72
C PRO A 364 38.59 -28.84 5.71
N GLY A 365 37.82 -27.86 5.22
CA GLY A 365 36.66 -27.27 5.89
C GLY A 365 35.34 -27.62 5.17
N PRO A 366 34.21 -27.73 5.89
CA PRO A 366 32.96 -28.20 5.31
C PRO A 366 32.27 -27.13 4.43
N THR A 367 31.81 -27.55 3.25
CA THR A 367 30.88 -26.78 2.41
C THR A 367 29.49 -27.44 2.40
N VAL A 368 28.51 -26.74 1.82
CA VAL A 368 27.12 -27.18 1.56
C VAL A 368 26.16 -27.21 2.77
N SER A 369 25.48 -26.08 2.98
CA SER A 369 24.15 -26.03 3.64
C SER A 369 23.33 -24.78 3.29
N THR A 370 23.96 -23.72 2.75
CA THR A 370 23.32 -22.43 2.45
C THR A 370 22.57 -22.36 1.10
N SER A 371 22.89 -23.21 0.13
CA SER A 371 22.33 -23.12 -1.24
C SER A 371 20.94 -23.74 -1.39
N THR A 372 20.67 -24.86 -0.71
CA THR A 372 19.36 -25.56 -0.73
C THR A 372 18.23 -24.69 -0.21
N ASN A 373 18.45 -24.02 0.93
CA ASN A 373 17.45 -23.15 1.57
C ASN A 373 16.97 -22.00 0.66
N VAL A 374 17.80 -21.52 -0.27
CA VAL A 374 17.41 -20.47 -1.24
C VAL A 374 16.54 -21.06 -2.37
N ALA A 375 16.86 -22.27 -2.84
CA ALA A 375 16.08 -22.95 -3.87
C ALA A 375 14.66 -23.31 -3.37
N GLU A 376 14.55 -23.88 -2.17
CA GLU A 376 13.24 -24.21 -1.57
C GLU A 376 12.41 -22.94 -1.27
N ALA A 377 13.05 -21.82 -0.93
CA ALA A 377 12.35 -20.53 -0.78
C ALA A 377 11.77 -20.02 -2.11
N HIS A 378 12.44 -20.26 -3.24
CA HIS A 378 11.87 -19.98 -4.57
C HIS A 378 10.69 -20.92 -4.92
N GLU A 379 10.77 -22.20 -4.56
CA GLU A 379 9.69 -23.17 -4.80
C GLU A 379 8.45 -22.88 -3.94
N ALA A 380 8.63 -22.55 -2.66
CA ALA A 380 7.56 -22.13 -1.77
C ALA A 380 6.85 -20.84 -2.25
N ALA A 381 7.58 -19.94 -2.91
CA ALA A 381 7.02 -18.73 -3.53
C ALA A 381 6.29 -19.01 -4.85
N ALA A 382 6.68 -20.05 -5.61
CA ALA A 382 6.04 -20.45 -6.86
C ALA A 382 4.66 -21.13 -6.66
N LEU A 383 4.33 -21.53 -5.43
CA LEU A 383 3.06 -22.17 -5.06
C LEU A 383 1.96 -21.19 -4.59
N LEU A 384 2.14 -19.88 -4.80
CA LEU A 384 1.17 -18.80 -4.53
C LEU A 384 0.45 -18.27 -5.79
#